data_AF-A0A973FC43-F1
#
_entry.id   AF-A0A973FC43-F1
#
_cell.length_a   1.000
_cell.length_b   1.000
_cell.length_c   1.000
_cell.angle_alpha   90.00
_cell.angle_beta   90.00
_cell.angle_gamma   90.00
#
_symmetry.space_group_name_H-M   'P 1'
#
loop_
_entity.id
_entity.type
_entity.pdbx_description
1 polymer ?
#
loop_
_entity_poly.entity_id
_entity_poly.type
_entity_poly.pdbx_seq_one_letter_code
_entity_poly.pdbx_strand_id
1 'polypeptide(L)'
;SMVCFEKGNPKKSDYRKFRLTSVEGSDDYAAMKEVILRRYGGSLSDALPMPDLIVVDGGKGQVNTAFQAISSLGISIPVIGLAKRIEEIFLPHQKDPFNLPKTSPALKLIQHLRDEAHRFAITYHRKLKTGRTILTELTSIAGIGEKTAFRLLEYFGSVEAIANTPIEELARVTGKKAAETVYRYFRP
;
A
#
# COMPACT_ATOMS: atom_id res chain seq x y z
N SER A 1 -1.37 -3.78 -1.43
CA SER A 1 -0.44 -4.14 -0.32
C SER A 1 -0.59 -5.61 0.00
N MET A 2 0.36 -6.23 0.72
CA MET A 2 0.33 -7.65 1.08
C MET A 2 0.63 -7.81 2.56
N VAL A 3 -0.14 -8.68 3.21
CA VAL A 3 0.06 -9.11 4.61
C VAL A 3 0.30 -10.61 4.63
N CYS A 4 0.97 -11.09 5.67
CA CYS A 4 1.31 -12.50 5.84
C CYS A 4 0.84 -12.98 7.20
N PHE A 5 0.32 -14.19 7.25
CA PHE A 5 -0.07 -14.86 8.48
C PHE A 5 0.74 -16.15 8.60
N GLU A 6 1.18 -16.45 9.82
CA GLU A 6 1.89 -17.69 10.16
C GLU A 6 1.25 -18.25 11.42
N LYS A 7 0.86 -19.53 11.40
CA LYS A 7 0.17 -20.20 12.52
C LYS A 7 -1.02 -19.39 13.06
N GLY A 8 -1.83 -18.84 12.14
CA GLY A 8 -3.03 -18.07 12.44
C GLY A 8 -2.80 -16.63 12.93
N ASN A 9 -1.55 -16.17 13.04
CA ASN A 9 -1.22 -14.85 13.56
C ASN A 9 -0.52 -13.96 12.51
N PRO A 10 -0.70 -12.63 12.56
CA PRO A 10 -0.06 -11.75 11.59
C PRO A 10 1.47 -11.71 11.75
N LYS A 11 2.21 -12.06 10.70
CA LYS A 11 3.67 -12.02 10.63
C LYS A 11 4.14 -10.72 9.97
N LYS A 12 4.18 -9.65 10.76
CA LYS A 12 4.41 -8.27 10.28
C LYS A 12 5.75 -8.06 9.57
N SER A 13 6.78 -8.83 9.90
CA SER A 13 8.09 -8.79 9.22
C SER A 13 8.00 -9.10 7.72
N ASP A 14 6.98 -9.86 7.32
CA ASP A 14 6.84 -10.39 5.97
C ASP A 14 5.89 -9.54 5.12
N TYR A 15 5.33 -8.48 5.71
CA TYR A 15 4.44 -7.57 5.00
C TYR A 15 5.18 -6.83 3.91
N ARG A 16 4.53 -6.63 2.76
CA ARG A 16 5.12 -5.90 1.63
C ARG A 16 4.14 -4.90 1.05
N LYS A 17 4.68 -3.77 0.62
CA LYS A 17 3.95 -2.76 -0.13
C LYS A 17 4.50 -2.74 -1.54
N PHE A 18 3.60 -2.74 -2.51
CA PHE A 18 3.95 -2.70 -3.91
C PHE A 18 3.57 -1.32 -4.43
N ARG A 19 4.55 -0.59 -4.96
CA ARG A 19 4.28 0.58 -5.79
C ARG A 19 4.13 0.06 -7.21
N LEU A 20 2.91 0.13 -7.72
CA LEU A 20 2.58 -0.23 -9.10
C LEU A 20 3.18 0.84 -10.02
N THR A 21 3.82 0.40 -11.09
CA THR A 21 4.46 1.28 -12.08
C THR A 21 3.89 1.07 -13.48
N SER A 22 3.26 -0.08 -13.74
CA SER A 22 2.76 -0.47 -15.06
C SER A 22 1.26 -0.30 -15.25
N VAL A 23 0.53 0.18 -14.24
CA VAL A 23 -0.93 0.32 -14.29
C VAL A 23 -1.31 1.78 -14.35
N GLU A 24 -1.88 2.21 -15.48
CA GLU A 24 -2.53 3.51 -15.62
C GLU A 24 -4.01 3.39 -15.25
N GLY A 25 -4.52 4.31 -14.42
CA GLY A 25 -5.93 4.28 -13.98
C GLY A 25 -6.24 3.26 -12.88
N SER A 26 -7.50 2.80 -12.85
CA SER A 26 -8.05 1.93 -11.79
C SER A 26 -8.23 0.48 -12.25
N ASP A 27 -7.21 -0.11 -12.88
CA ASP A 27 -7.25 -1.53 -13.28
C ASP A 27 -6.74 -2.44 -12.15
N ASP A 28 -7.67 -2.87 -11.30
CA ASP A 28 -7.40 -3.76 -10.18
C ASP A 28 -6.90 -5.16 -10.62
N TYR A 29 -7.27 -5.61 -11.82
CA TYR A 29 -6.84 -6.91 -12.34
C TYR A 29 -5.36 -6.88 -12.73
N ALA A 30 -4.97 -5.85 -13.49
CA ALA A 30 -3.57 -5.64 -13.88
C ALA A 30 -2.68 -5.42 -12.64
N ALA A 31 -3.16 -4.62 -11.69
CA ALA A 31 -2.48 -4.35 -10.42
C ALA A 31 -2.17 -5.65 -9.64
N MET A 32 -3.17 -6.50 -9.47
CA MET A 32 -3.02 -7.75 -8.74
C MET A 32 -2.14 -8.76 -9.49
N LYS A 33 -2.24 -8.83 -10.82
CA LYS A 33 -1.32 -9.65 -11.65
C LYS A 33 0.13 -9.21 -11.45
N GLU A 34 0.41 -7.91 -11.50
CA GLU A 34 1.76 -7.35 -11.27
C GLU A 34 2.29 -7.74 -9.87
N VAL A 35 1.47 -7.59 -8.84
CA VAL A 35 1.85 -7.94 -7.45
C VAL A 35 2.24 -9.41 -7.33
N ILE A 36 1.44 -10.31 -7.91
CA ILE A 36 1.70 -11.75 -7.85
C ILE A 36 2.97 -12.09 -8.60
N LEU A 37 3.14 -11.61 -9.83
CA LEU A 37 4.33 -11.88 -10.62
C LEU A 37 5.60 -11.38 -9.91
N ARG A 38 5.55 -10.20 -9.29
CA ARG A 38 6.68 -9.65 -8.53
C ARG A 38 6.98 -10.39 -7.22
N ARG A 39 5.93 -10.84 -6.52
CA ARG A 39 6.08 -11.57 -5.25
C ARG A 39 6.67 -12.96 -5.46
N TYR A 40 6.23 -13.67 -6.49
CA TYR A 40 6.52 -15.10 -6.66
C TYR A 40 7.47 -15.41 -7.81
N GLY A 41 7.68 -14.49 -8.75
CA GLY A 41 8.65 -14.65 -9.85
C GLY A 41 9.82 -13.65 -9.82
N GLY A 42 9.86 -12.73 -8.84
CA GLY A 42 10.94 -11.76 -8.68
C GLY A 42 11.77 -12.00 -7.41
N SER A 43 12.63 -11.05 -7.03
CA SER A 43 13.53 -11.18 -5.85
C SER A 43 12.85 -11.46 -4.50
N LEU A 44 11.53 -11.27 -4.41
CA LEU A 44 10.78 -11.62 -3.21
C LEU A 44 10.49 -13.12 -3.10
N SER A 45 10.57 -13.90 -4.19
CA SER A 45 10.37 -15.36 -4.16
C SER A 45 11.35 -16.02 -3.21
N ASP A 46 12.60 -15.56 -3.24
CA ASP A 46 13.70 -16.16 -2.48
C ASP A 46 13.76 -15.58 -1.06
N ALA A 47 13.29 -14.33 -0.89
CA ALA A 47 13.36 -13.61 0.38
C ALA A 47 12.20 -13.95 1.35
N LEU A 48 11.12 -14.57 0.87
CA LEU A 48 9.94 -14.86 1.66
C LEU A 48 9.40 -16.26 1.35
N PRO A 49 9.03 -17.04 2.38
CA PRO A 49 8.57 -18.41 2.20
C PRO A 49 7.33 -18.49 1.31
N MET A 50 7.16 -19.61 0.62
CA MET A 50 5.96 -19.90 -0.15
C MET A 50 4.77 -20.11 0.81
N PRO A 51 3.62 -19.46 0.58
CA PRO A 51 2.45 -19.63 1.43
C PRO A 51 1.72 -20.93 1.10
N ASP A 52 0.98 -21.46 2.09
CA ASP A 52 0.08 -22.59 1.89
C ASP A 52 -1.23 -22.18 1.18
N LEU A 53 -1.56 -20.89 1.21
CA LEU A 53 -2.78 -20.32 0.66
C LEU A 53 -2.59 -18.85 0.30
N ILE A 54 -3.10 -18.44 -0.85
CA ILE A 54 -3.19 -17.03 -1.26
C ILE A 54 -4.65 -16.59 -1.14
N VAL A 55 -4.86 -15.49 -0.42
CA VAL A 55 -6.19 -14.86 -0.29
C VAL A 55 -6.17 -13.51 -0.99
N VAL A 56 -7.10 -13.30 -1.92
CA VAL A 56 -7.31 -12.02 -2.59
C VAL A 56 -8.57 -11.33 -2.08
N ASP A 57 -8.49 -10.01 -1.90
CA ASP A 57 -9.65 -9.18 -1.57
C ASP A 57 -10.39 -8.85 -2.87
N GLY A 58 -11.32 -9.71 -3.25
CA GLY A 58 -12.01 -9.61 -4.53
C GLY A 58 -12.91 -10.80 -4.84
N GLY A 59 -13.71 -10.64 -5.87
CA GLY A 59 -14.61 -11.68 -6.36
C GLY A 59 -13.95 -12.58 -7.40
N LYS A 60 -14.78 -13.30 -8.15
CA LYS A 60 -14.38 -14.29 -9.16
C LYS A 60 -13.34 -13.78 -10.17
N GLY A 61 -13.52 -12.56 -10.70
CA GLY A 61 -12.59 -11.98 -11.67
C GLY A 61 -11.20 -11.84 -11.08
N GLN A 62 -11.12 -11.39 -9.82
CA GLN A 62 -9.85 -11.20 -9.15
C GLN A 62 -9.17 -12.56 -8.87
N VAL A 63 -9.93 -13.51 -8.34
CA VAL A 63 -9.44 -14.87 -8.05
C VAL A 63 -8.87 -15.54 -9.30
N ASN A 64 -9.60 -15.49 -10.41
CA ASN A 64 -9.14 -16.10 -11.67
C ASN A 64 -7.87 -15.42 -12.20
N THR A 65 -7.77 -14.09 -12.12
CA THR A 65 -6.58 -13.37 -12.56
C THR A 65 -5.37 -13.74 -11.70
N ALA A 66 -5.56 -13.82 -10.38
CA ALA A 66 -4.51 -14.23 -9.45
C ALA A 66 -4.07 -15.69 -9.69
N PHE A 67 -5.03 -16.59 -9.88
CA PHE A 67 -4.78 -17.98 -10.19
C PHE A 67 -3.99 -18.16 -11.50
N GLN A 68 -4.38 -17.46 -12.57
CA GLN A 68 -3.66 -17.48 -13.84
C GLN A 68 -2.22 -16.97 -13.70
N ALA A 69 -2.02 -15.89 -12.92
CA ALA A 69 -0.69 -15.34 -12.68
C ALA A 69 0.22 -16.34 -11.94
N ILE A 70 -0.27 -16.95 -10.87
CA ILE A 70 0.44 -18.02 -10.15
C ILE A 70 0.74 -19.21 -11.05
N SER A 71 -0.25 -19.67 -11.81
CA SER A 71 -0.10 -20.82 -12.72
C SER A 71 0.92 -20.55 -13.82
N SER A 72 0.99 -19.31 -14.32
CA SER A 72 1.97 -18.92 -15.35
C SER A 72 3.43 -18.99 -14.87
N LEU A 73 3.64 -18.98 -13.55
CA LEU A 73 4.94 -19.18 -12.92
C LEU A 73 5.26 -20.67 -12.64
N GLY A 74 4.36 -21.59 -13.01
CA GLY A 74 4.49 -23.02 -12.71
C GLY A 74 4.27 -23.37 -11.23
N ILE A 75 3.65 -22.48 -10.46
CA ILE A 75 3.42 -22.64 -9.02
C ILE A 75 2.03 -23.23 -8.76
N SER A 76 1.94 -24.22 -7.88
CA SER A 76 0.68 -24.88 -7.51
C SER A 76 0.26 -24.55 -6.07
N ILE A 77 -0.11 -23.29 -5.83
CA ILE A 77 -0.62 -22.82 -4.53
C ILE A 77 -2.11 -22.49 -4.69
N PRO A 78 -2.99 -22.91 -3.77
CA PRO A 78 -4.40 -22.56 -3.83
C PRO A 78 -4.60 -21.05 -3.67
N VAL A 79 -5.51 -20.50 -4.48
CA VAL A 79 -5.90 -19.09 -4.45
C VAL A 79 -7.39 -19.03 -4.12
N ILE A 80 -7.79 -18.19 -3.18
CA ILE A 80 -9.19 -17.94 -2.85
C ILE A 80 -9.48 -16.44 -2.80
N GLY A 81 -10.72 -16.06 -3.05
CA GLY A 81 -11.19 -14.68 -2.89
C GLY A 81 -12.13 -14.55 -1.71
N LEU A 82 -12.09 -13.41 -1.02
CA LEU A 82 -13.05 -13.07 0.01
C LEU A 82 -13.77 -11.76 -0.36
N ALA A 83 -15.07 -11.82 -0.64
CA ALA A 83 -15.86 -10.64 -0.99
C ALA A 83 -16.63 -10.05 0.21
N LYS A 84 -16.81 -8.72 0.21
CA LYS A 84 -17.29 -7.94 1.36
C LYS A 84 -18.74 -8.15 1.80
N ARG A 85 -19.65 -8.62 0.93
CA ARG A 85 -21.10 -8.56 1.25
C ARG A 85 -21.58 -9.62 2.24
N ILE A 86 -21.05 -10.85 2.15
CA ILE A 86 -21.45 -11.98 3.01
C ILE A 86 -20.25 -12.90 3.32
N GLU A 87 -19.02 -12.43 3.05
CA GLU A 87 -17.80 -13.24 3.24
C GLU A 87 -17.81 -14.54 2.43
N GLU A 88 -18.42 -14.41 1.26
CA GLU A 88 -18.43 -15.39 0.21
C GLU A 88 -17.00 -15.71 -0.21
N ILE A 89 -16.69 -17.01 -0.18
CA ILE A 89 -15.40 -17.54 -0.62
C ILE A 89 -15.53 -17.88 -2.09
N PHE A 90 -14.69 -17.24 -2.90
CA PHE A 90 -14.59 -17.51 -4.33
C PHE A 90 -13.42 -18.45 -4.59
N LEU A 91 -13.71 -19.57 -5.26
CA LEU A 91 -12.70 -20.51 -5.72
C LEU A 91 -12.43 -20.31 -7.23
N PRO A 92 -11.20 -20.56 -7.70
CA PRO A 92 -10.90 -20.56 -9.13
C PRO A 92 -11.80 -21.55 -9.86
N HIS A 93 -12.24 -21.17 -11.06
CA HIS A 93 -13.08 -22.01 -11.94
C HIS A 93 -14.46 -22.41 -11.40
N GLN A 94 -14.83 -22.05 -10.17
CA GLN A 94 -16.19 -22.27 -9.67
C GLN A 94 -17.11 -21.11 -10.09
N LYS A 95 -18.36 -21.45 -10.39
CA LYS A 95 -19.35 -20.45 -10.79
C LYS A 95 -19.90 -19.71 -9.57
N ASP A 96 -20.27 -20.48 -8.56
CA ASP A 96 -20.97 -19.98 -7.39
C ASP A 96 -20.00 -19.89 -6.20
N PRO A 97 -20.15 -18.86 -5.34
CA PRO A 97 -19.37 -18.76 -4.13
C PRO A 97 -19.77 -19.84 -3.11
N PHE A 98 -18.83 -20.13 -2.23
CA PHE A 98 -19.05 -21.01 -1.08
C PHE A 98 -19.08 -20.20 0.22
N ASN A 99 -19.99 -20.55 1.13
CA ASN A 99 -20.15 -19.86 2.40
C ASN A 99 -19.77 -20.78 3.56
N LEU A 100 -18.86 -20.31 4.41
CA LEU A 100 -18.58 -20.96 5.68
C LEU A 100 -19.65 -20.58 6.73
N PRO A 101 -19.92 -21.46 7.70
CA PRO A 101 -20.71 -21.10 8.87
C PRO A 101 -20.10 -19.89 9.59
N LYS A 102 -20.94 -18.95 10.05
CA LYS A 102 -20.49 -17.73 10.76
C LYS A 102 -19.69 -18.03 12.04
N THR A 103 -19.91 -19.19 12.63
CA THR A 103 -19.21 -19.67 13.83
C THR A 103 -17.86 -20.33 13.51
N SER A 104 -17.57 -20.60 12.24
CA SER A 104 -16.37 -21.31 11.80
C SER A 104 -15.09 -20.55 12.17
N PRO A 105 -14.13 -21.21 12.85
CA PRO A 105 -12.80 -20.64 13.09
C PRO A 105 -12.06 -20.26 11.80
N ALA A 106 -12.27 -21.01 10.71
CA ALA A 106 -11.64 -20.72 9.42
C ALA A 106 -12.15 -19.40 8.82
N LEU A 107 -13.46 -19.14 8.93
CA LEU A 107 -14.05 -17.88 8.48
C LEU A 107 -13.47 -16.70 9.29
N LYS A 108 -13.38 -16.85 10.62
CA LYS A 108 -12.79 -15.84 11.51
C LYS A 108 -11.33 -15.53 11.16
N LEU A 109 -10.55 -16.56 10.79
CA LEU A 109 -9.16 -16.36 10.37
C LEU A 109 -9.07 -15.59 9.05
N ILE A 110 -9.90 -15.95 8.07
CA ILE A 110 -9.91 -15.30 6.75
C ILE A 110 -10.42 -13.84 6.86
N GLN A 111 -11.42 -13.59 7.71
CA GLN A 111 -11.86 -12.24 8.10
C GLN A 111 -10.70 -11.42 8.67
N HIS A 112 -9.99 -11.97 9.66
CA HIS A 112 -8.87 -11.29 10.29
C HIS A 112 -7.76 -10.95 9.29
N LEU A 113 -7.47 -11.86 8.34
CA LEU A 113 -6.53 -11.60 7.25
C LEU A 113 -6.99 -10.43 6.37
N ARG A 114 -8.27 -10.41 5.95
CA ARG A 114 -8.83 -9.30 5.16
C ARG A 114 -8.75 -7.99 5.90
N ASP A 115 -9.19 -7.96 7.16
CA ASP A 115 -9.25 -6.74 7.96
C ASP A 115 -7.84 -6.19 8.21
N GLU A 116 -6.86 -7.06 8.42
CA GLU A 116 -5.45 -6.69 8.54
C GLU A 116 -4.88 -6.17 7.21
N ALA A 117 -5.24 -6.79 6.08
CA ALA A 117 -4.86 -6.32 4.74
C ALA A 117 -5.43 -4.92 4.45
N HIS A 118 -6.71 -4.70 4.77
CA HIS A 118 -7.36 -3.39 4.69
C HIS A 118 -6.70 -2.36 5.60
N ARG A 119 -6.45 -2.69 6.87
CA ARG A 119 -5.77 -1.80 7.82
C ARG A 119 -4.40 -1.38 7.30
N PHE A 120 -3.64 -2.33 6.75
CA PHE A 120 -2.32 -2.08 6.19
C PHE A 120 -2.36 -1.21 4.93
N ALA A 121 -3.34 -1.44 4.05
CA ALA A 121 -3.58 -0.62 2.86
C ALA A 121 -3.94 0.82 3.22
N ILE A 122 -4.96 1.02 4.08
CA ILE A 122 -5.44 2.34 4.50
C ILE A 122 -4.32 3.14 5.17
N THR A 123 -3.54 2.50 6.04
CA THR A 123 -2.43 3.18 6.73
C THR A 123 -1.38 3.66 5.72
N TYR A 124 -1.13 2.90 4.66
CA TYR A 124 -0.21 3.30 3.60
C TYR A 124 -0.74 4.46 2.76
N HIS A 125 -2.00 4.37 2.29
CA HIS A 125 -2.61 5.44 1.51
C HIS A 125 -2.72 6.73 2.30
N ARG A 126 -3.03 6.66 3.60
CA ARG A 126 -3.03 7.83 4.48
C ARG A 126 -1.65 8.47 4.55
N LYS A 127 -0.58 7.70 4.80
CA LYS A 127 0.80 8.22 4.82
C LYS A 127 1.18 8.88 3.49
N LEU A 128 0.85 8.25 2.36
CA LEU A 128 1.10 8.82 1.03
C LEU A 128 0.32 10.12 0.78
N LYS A 129 -0.97 10.15 1.16
CA LYS A 129 -1.82 11.33 0.99
C LYS A 129 -1.32 12.48 1.85
N THR A 130 -1.03 12.23 3.13
CA THR A 130 -0.47 13.24 4.04
C THR A 130 0.84 13.81 3.49
N GLY A 131 1.77 12.95 3.04
CA GLY A 131 3.02 13.42 2.43
C GLY A 131 2.80 14.25 1.16
N ARG A 132 1.85 13.87 0.29
CA ARG A 132 1.49 14.66 -0.90
C ARG A 132 0.88 16.00 -0.52
N THR A 133 -0.07 16.04 0.40
CA THR A 133 -0.69 17.29 0.87
C THR A 133 0.36 18.25 1.43
N ILE A 134 1.25 17.73 2.27
CA ILE A 134 2.35 18.49 2.86
C ILE A 134 3.30 19.03 1.77
N LEU A 135 3.65 18.20 0.78
CA LEU A 135 4.48 18.64 -0.36
C LEU A 135 3.75 19.73 -1.17
N THR A 136 2.47 19.55 -1.45
CA THR A 136 1.65 20.50 -2.21
C THR A 136 1.56 21.85 -1.51
N GLU A 137 1.35 21.85 -0.19
CA GLU A 137 1.29 23.07 0.64
C GLU A 137 2.58 23.90 0.50
N LEU A 138 3.76 23.27 0.63
CA LEU A 138 5.03 23.97 0.45
C LEU A 138 5.28 24.42 -0.99
N THR A 139 4.89 23.62 -1.99
CA THR A 139 5.05 24.00 -3.41
C THR A 139 4.04 25.06 -3.87
N SER A 140 2.98 25.30 -3.10
CA SER A 140 2.03 26.38 -3.38
C SER A 140 2.61 27.77 -3.09
N ILE A 141 3.69 27.82 -2.30
CA ILE A 141 4.43 29.05 -2.00
C ILE A 141 5.16 29.50 -3.26
N ALA A 142 4.78 30.66 -3.79
CA ALA A 142 5.37 31.21 -5.02
C ALA A 142 6.90 31.35 -4.88
N GLY A 143 7.66 30.64 -5.72
CA GLY A 143 9.12 30.62 -5.67
C GLY A 143 9.72 29.39 -4.96
N ILE A 144 8.89 28.50 -4.40
CA ILE A 144 9.32 27.22 -3.80
C ILE A 144 8.97 26.07 -4.73
N GLY A 145 9.98 25.48 -5.36
CA GLY A 145 9.84 24.28 -6.17
C GLY A 145 9.87 22.98 -5.34
N GLU A 146 9.48 21.86 -5.95
CA GLU A 146 9.44 20.53 -5.32
C GLU A 146 10.76 20.13 -4.64
N LYS A 147 11.91 20.41 -5.27
CA LYS A 147 13.24 20.09 -4.70
C LYS A 147 13.54 20.84 -3.40
N THR A 148 12.99 22.05 -3.25
CA THR A 148 13.17 22.87 -2.06
C THR A 148 12.19 22.43 -0.97
N ALA A 149 10.93 22.20 -1.34
CA ALA A 149 9.92 21.65 -0.44
C ALA A 149 10.33 20.29 0.14
N PHE A 150 10.88 19.39 -0.68
CA PHE A 150 11.37 18.09 -0.23
C PHE A 150 12.53 18.22 0.77
N ARG A 151 13.51 19.09 0.49
CA ARG A 151 14.64 19.34 1.42
C ARG A 151 14.19 19.89 2.75
N LEU A 152 13.23 20.82 2.75
CA LEU A 152 12.66 21.34 3.99
C LEU A 152 11.98 20.22 4.80
N LEU A 153 11.20 19.36 4.15
CA LEU A 153 10.52 18.26 4.83
C LEU A 153 11.46 17.18 5.33
N GLU A 154 12.51 16.88 4.58
CA GLU A 154 13.54 15.92 4.97
C GLU A 154 14.30 16.40 6.21
N TYR A 155 14.59 17.71 6.30
CA TYR A 155 15.34 18.28 7.41
C TYR A 155 14.47 18.55 8.65
N PHE A 156 13.28 19.13 8.47
CA PHE A 156 12.43 19.60 9.59
C PHE A 156 11.28 18.64 9.93
N GLY A 157 10.97 17.67 9.07
CA GLY A 157 9.99 16.61 9.33
C GLY A 157 8.52 16.97 9.13
N SER A 158 8.09 18.21 9.39
CA SER A 158 6.70 18.65 9.20
C SER A 158 6.58 20.12 8.77
N VAL A 159 5.44 20.49 8.16
CA VAL A 159 5.12 21.88 7.82
C VAL A 159 5.04 22.75 9.07
N GLU A 160 4.48 22.22 10.16
CA GLU A 160 4.40 22.91 11.45
C GLU A 160 5.79 23.20 12.02
N ALA A 161 6.75 22.26 11.90
CA ALA A 161 8.12 22.52 12.28
C ALA A 161 8.72 23.64 11.42
N ILE A 162 8.58 23.56 10.09
CA ILE A 162 9.06 24.58 9.14
C ILE A 162 8.48 25.97 9.44
N ALA A 163 7.18 26.05 9.73
CA ALA A 163 6.48 27.29 10.05
C ALA A 163 7.01 27.92 11.35
N ASN A 164 7.48 27.10 12.29
CA ASN A 164 8.01 27.55 13.58
C ASN A 164 9.54 27.78 13.57
N THR A 165 10.26 27.28 12.58
CA THR A 165 11.72 27.43 12.45
C THR A 165 12.15 28.90 12.23
N PRO A 166 13.26 29.36 12.84
CA PRO A 166 13.87 30.66 12.55
C PRO A 166 14.36 30.78 11.10
N ILE A 167 14.37 32.00 10.55
CA ILE A 167 14.76 32.24 9.16
C ILE A 167 16.20 31.81 8.85
N GLU A 168 17.11 31.93 9.83
CA GLU A 168 18.52 31.58 9.70
C GLU A 168 18.69 30.08 9.43
N GLU A 169 17.88 29.25 10.07
CA GLU A 169 17.93 27.80 9.94
C GLU A 169 17.24 27.34 8.65
N LEU A 170 16.14 27.99 8.26
CA LEU A 170 15.55 27.80 6.93
C LEU A 170 16.52 28.17 5.79
N ALA A 171 17.30 29.24 5.97
CA ALA A 171 18.28 29.73 5.00
C ALA A 171 19.47 28.78 4.82
N ARG A 172 19.85 28.03 5.87
CA ARG A 172 20.89 26.99 5.77
C ARG A 172 20.48 25.84 4.85
N VAL A 173 19.20 25.50 4.80
CA VAL A 173 18.69 24.36 4.01
C VAL A 173 18.33 24.76 2.58
N THR A 174 17.79 25.97 2.39
CA THR A 174 17.16 26.37 1.11
C THR A 174 17.80 27.56 0.42
N GLY A 175 18.67 28.31 1.11
CA GLY A 175 19.20 29.59 0.68
C GLY A 175 18.31 30.78 1.10
N LYS A 176 18.92 31.96 1.22
CA LYS A 176 18.28 33.16 1.81
C LYS A 176 16.94 33.53 1.16
N LYS A 177 16.89 33.58 -0.17
CA LYS A 177 15.69 33.99 -0.91
C LYS A 177 14.50 33.06 -0.68
N ALA A 178 14.72 31.75 -0.70
CA ALA A 178 13.68 30.75 -0.47
C ALA A 178 13.24 30.74 1.00
N ALA A 179 14.17 30.88 1.94
CA ALA A 179 13.87 30.97 3.36
C ALA A 179 13.00 32.18 3.71
N GLU A 180 13.30 33.36 3.13
CA GLU A 180 12.46 34.55 3.29
C GLU A 180 11.04 34.34 2.78
N THR A 181 10.87 33.70 1.62
CA THR A 181 9.55 33.41 1.06
C THR A 181 8.75 32.46 1.96
N VAL A 182 9.37 31.38 2.41
CA VAL A 182 8.73 30.40 3.31
C VAL A 182 8.39 31.04 4.66
N TYR A 183 9.31 31.78 5.24
CA TYR A 183 9.13 32.44 6.54
C TYR A 183 7.97 33.44 6.51
N ARG A 184 7.89 34.28 5.46
CA ARG A 184 6.79 35.25 5.29
C ARG A 184 5.44 34.57 5.03
N TYR A 185 5.44 33.46 4.29
CA TYR A 185 4.19 32.74 3.99
C TYR A 185 3.49 32.22 5.25
N PHE A 186 4.25 31.68 6.21
CA PHE A 186 3.70 31.14 7.46
C PHE A 186 3.54 32.19 8.57
N ARG A 187 4.11 33.38 8.40
CA ARG A 187 4.09 34.48 9.38
C ARG A 187 3.76 35.81 8.67
N PRO A 188 2.48 36.02 8.30
CA PRO A 188 2.02 37.26 7.66
C PRO A 188 2.11 38.48 8.58
#